data_AF-A0A9D4ACF4-F1
#
_entry.id   AF-A0A9D4ACF4-F1
#
_cell.length_a   1.000
_cell.length_b   1.000
_cell.length_c   1.000
_cell.angle_alpha   90.00
_cell.angle_beta   90.00
_cell.angle_gamma   90.00
#
_symmetry.space_group_name_H-M   'P 1'
#
loop_
_entity.id
_entity.type
_entity.pdbx_description
1 polymer ?
#
loop_
_entity_poly.entity_id
_entity_poly.type
_entity_poly.pdbx_seq_one_letter_code
_entity_poly.pdbx_strand_id
1 'polypeptide(L)'
;MHYADGKTTSCLNVLPSQVHGCSDLNTSAFIQRMIQAEKPNLIVFTGYNIFGLDAKDSAKSLNAEFAPVIAAGIPWVPVLGNHDQEVKAPYPGKGL
;
A
#
# COMPACT_ATOMS: atom_id res chain seq x y z
N MET A 1 2.29 -7.21 -1.75
CA MET A 1 1.61 -5.91 -1.91
C MET A 1 2.70 -4.86 -1.86
N HIS A 2 2.72 -3.91 -2.80
CA HIS A 2 3.58 -2.74 -2.73
C HIS A 2 2.63 -1.54 -2.65
N TYR A 3 2.82 -0.69 -1.64
CA TYR A 3 2.06 0.54 -1.48
C TYR A 3 2.93 1.64 -0.87
N ALA A 4 2.92 2.81 -1.47
CA ALA A 4 3.55 4.03 -1.00
C ALA A 4 2.60 5.21 -1.24
N ASP A 5 2.76 5.94 -2.35
CA ASP A 5 2.07 7.20 -2.61
C ASP A 5 0.90 7.04 -3.60
N GLY A 6 0.25 5.88 -3.63
CA GLY A 6 -0.98 5.65 -4.39
C GLY A 6 -0.75 5.74 -5.90
N LYS A 7 -1.55 6.56 -6.59
CA LYS A 7 -1.46 6.75 -8.05
C LYS A 7 -0.07 7.20 -8.54
N THR A 8 0.71 7.85 -7.67
CA THR A 8 2.01 8.42 -8.07
C THR A 8 3.19 7.47 -7.93
N THR A 9 3.00 6.30 -7.29
CA THR A 9 4.02 5.26 -7.20
C THR A 9 3.78 4.22 -8.28
N SER A 10 4.77 4.02 -9.15
CA SER A 10 4.74 2.99 -10.18
C SER A 10 5.04 1.62 -9.57
N CYS A 11 4.43 0.57 -10.12
CA CYS A 11 4.77 -0.80 -9.73
C CYS A 11 6.24 -1.14 -10.01
N LEU A 12 6.84 -1.93 -9.12
CA LEU A 12 8.17 -2.49 -9.31
C LEU A 12 8.09 -3.93 -9.83
N ASN A 13 9.06 -4.33 -10.66
CA ASN A 13 9.28 -5.72 -11.08
C ASN A 13 8.08 -6.39 -11.78
N VAL A 14 7.29 -5.62 -12.53
CA VAL A 14 6.22 -6.15 -13.39
C VAL A 14 6.74 -6.45 -14.80
N LEU A 15 6.04 -7.29 -15.57
CA LEU A 15 6.42 -7.55 -16.96
C LEU A 15 6.37 -6.24 -17.78
N PRO A 16 7.19 -6.09 -18.85
CA PRO A 16 7.19 -4.88 -19.69
C PRO A 16 5.80 -4.47 -20.19
N SER A 17 4.95 -5.45 -20.52
CA SER A 17 3.56 -5.23 -20.96
C SER A 17 2.63 -4.71 -19.86
N GLN A 18 3.01 -4.85 -18.59
CA GLN A 18 2.23 -4.48 -17.41
C GLN A 18 2.70 -3.17 -16.78
N VAL A 19 3.83 -2.60 -17.21
CA VAL A 19 4.39 -1.37 -16.61
C VAL A 19 3.47 -0.17 -16.87
N HIS A 20 2.87 -0.11 -18.06
CA HIS A 20 2.02 1.01 -18.45
C HIS A 20 0.74 1.07 -17.61
N GLY A 21 0.59 2.13 -16.82
CA GLY A 21 -0.58 2.35 -15.98
C GLY A 21 -0.61 1.57 -14.66
N CYS A 22 0.44 0.81 -14.33
CA CYS A 22 0.52 0.11 -13.05
C CYS A 22 0.99 1.05 -11.94
N SER A 23 0.23 1.08 -10.84
CA SER A 23 0.53 1.85 -9.63
C SER A 23 0.08 1.10 -8.38
N ASP A 24 0.28 1.69 -7.21
CA ASP A 24 -0.28 1.16 -5.95
C ASP A 24 -1.80 0.98 -5.99
N LEU A 25 -2.52 1.67 -6.88
CA LEU A 25 -3.96 1.45 -7.05
C LEU A 25 -4.29 0.02 -7.51
N ASN A 26 -3.35 -0.69 -8.13
CA ASN A 26 -3.48 -2.10 -8.46
C ASN A 26 -3.57 -2.96 -7.18
N THR A 27 -2.83 -2.60 -6.14
CA THR A 27 -2.88 -3.18 -4.79
C THR A 27 -4.26 -2.94 -4.17
N SER A 28 -4.76 -1.70 -4.17
CA SER A 28 -6.13 -1.40 -3.69
C SER A 28 -7.20 -2.17 -4.46
N ALA A 29 -7.10 -2.22 -5.79
CA ALA A 29 -8.05 -2.96 -6.63
C ALA A 29 -7.98 -4.48 -6.37
N PHE A 30 -6.80 -5.02 -6.07
CA PHE A 30 -6.64 -6.42 -5.69
C PHE A 30 -7.36 -6.72 -4.36
N ILE A 31 -7.16 -5.89 -3.33
CA ILE A 31 -7.86 -6.05 -2.04
C ILE A 31 -9.38 -6.02 -2.25
N GLN A 32 -9.88 -5.05 -3.02
CA GLN A 32 -11.32 -4.96 -3.31
C GLN A 32 -11.86 -6.22 -3.98
N ARG A 33 -11.14 -6.78 -4.97
CA ARG A 33 -11.54 -8.03 -5.62
C ARG A 33 -11.53 -9.21 -4.65
N MET A 34 -10.54 -9.30 -3.76
CA MET A 34 -10.47 -10.36 -2.75
C MET A 34 -11.63 -10.27 -1.75
N ILE A 35 -11.96 -9.07 -1.27
CA ILE A 35 -13.11 -8.86 -0.38
C ILE A 35 -14.41 -9.32 -1.05
N GLN A 36 -14.62 -8.97 -2.33
CA GLN A 36 -15.82 -9.37 -3.08
C GLN A 36 -15.91 -10.88 -3.31
N ALA A 37 -14.77 -11.52 -3.58
CA ALA A 37 -14.70 -12.95 -3.83
C ALA A 37 -14.91 -13.77 -2.55
N GLU A 38 -14.18 -13.43 -1.48
CA GLU A 38 -14.12 -14.22 -0.25
C GLU A 38 -15.21 -13.87 0.77
N LYS A 39 -15.78 -12.65 0.69
CA LYS A 39 -16.79 -12.13 1.63
C LYS A 39 -16.42 -12.37 3.11
N PRO A 40 -15.22 -11.92 3.55
CA PRO A 40 -14.71 -12.26 4.86
C PRO A 40 -15.50 -11.59 5.98
N ASN A 41 -15.52 -12.22 7.16
CA ASN A 41 -16.06 -11.61 8.39
C ASN A 41 -15.00 -10.83 9.19
N LEU A 42 -13.72 -11.03 8.89
CA LEU A 42 -12.58 -10.35 9.50
C LEU A 42 -11.44 -10.28 8.49
N ILE A 43 -10.75 -9.14 8.43
CA ILE A 43 -9.52 -8.97 7.63
C ILE A 43 -8.35 -8.71 8.57
N VAL A 44 -7.28 -9.48 8.44
CA VAL A 44 -6.08 -9.33 9.25
C VAL A 44 -4.90 -9.00 8.34
N PHE A 45 -4.26 -7.86 8.57
CA PHE A 45 -2.97 -7.56 7.97
C PHE A 45 -1.85 -7.97 8.92
N THR A 46 -0.80 -8.62 8.40
CA THR A 46 0.25 -9.24 9.21
C THR A 46 1.53 -8.40 9.33
N GLY A 47 1.47 -7.11 9.00
CA GLY A 47 2.63 -6.21 8.94
C GLY A 47 3.19 -6.06 7.53
N TYR A 48 4.13 -5.13 7.37
CA TYR A 48 4.72 -4.77 6.07
C TYR A 48 3.64 -4.35 5.07
N ASN A 49 2.74 -3.48 5.54
CA ASN A 49 1.60 -2.99 4.78
C ASN A 49 2.02 -2.02 3.69
N ILE A 50 3.04 -1.21 3.96
CA ILE A 50 3.60 -0.24 2.99
C ILE A 50 5.06 -0.55 2.67
N PHE A 51 5.53 0.01 1.56
CA PHE A 51 6.92 -0.03 1.12
C PHE A 51 7.61 1.31 1.44
N GLY A 52 8.18 1.40 2.63
CA GLY A 52 8.70 2.65 3.20
C GLY A 52 9.74 3.39 2.32
N LEU A 53 10.53 2.67 1.52
CA LEU A 53 11.56 3.26 0.65
C LEU A 53 10.98 4.16 -0.47
N ASP A 54 9.73 3.92 -0.88
CA ASP A 54 9.04 4.74 -1.88
C ASP A 54 7.98 5.68 -1.27
N ALA A 55 7.65 5.50 0.01
CA ALA A 55 6.66 6.31 0.73
C ALA A 55 7.23 7.66 1.16
N LYS A 56 6.52 8.76 0.86
CA LYS A 56 6.90 10.10 1.40
C LYS A 56 6.37 10.33 2.81
N ASP A 57 5.25 9.71 3.15
CA ASP A 57 4.53 9.87 4.42
C ASP A 57 3.87 8.54 4.76
N SER A 58 4.44 7.82 5.73
CA SER A 58 4.01 6.49 6.11
C SER A 58 2.57 6.47 6.62
N ALA A 59 2.14 7.49 7.37
CA ALA A 59 0.78 7.60 7.88
C ALA A 59 -0.24 7.77 6.74
N LYS A 60 0.06 8.64 5.76
CA LYS A 60 -0.81 8.77 4.56
C LYS A 60 -0.83 7.49 3.72
N SER A 61 0.31 6.82 3.60
CA SER A 61 0.44 5.57 2.84
C SER A 61 -0.41 4.47 3.47
N LEU A 62 -0.32 4.28 4.80
CA LEU A 62 -1.15 3.33 5.55
C LEU A 62 -2.64 3.64 5.41
N ASN A 63 -3.03 4.91 5.54
CA ASN A 63 -4.43 5.32 5.34
C ASN A 63 -4.95 4.95 3.95
N ALA A 64 -4.12 5.08 2.92
CA ALA A 64 -4.47 4.76 1.54
C ALA A 64 -4.51 3.23 1.28
N GLU A 65 -3.55 2.47 1.85
CA GLU A 65 -3.54 0.99 1.77
C GLU A 65 -4.77 0.38 2.47
N PHE A 66 -5.19 0.93 3.61
CA PHE A 66 -6.35 0.43 4.36
C PHE A 66 -7.70 0.98 3.85
N ALA A 67 -7.71 1.98 2.98
CA ALA A 67 -8.95 2.57 2.46
C ALA A 67 -9.96 1.54 1.88
N PRO A 68 -9.53 0.49 1.13
CA PRO A 68 -10.44 -0.54 0.64
C PRO A 68 -11.17 -1.32 1.74
N VAL A 69 -10.48 -1.67 2.83
CA VAL A 69 -11.09 -2.44 3.93
C VAL A 69 -12.00 -1.57 4.78
N ILE A 70 -11.63 -0.30 4.97
CA ILE A 70 -12.46 0.68 5.66
C ILE A 70 -13.77 0.90 4.88
N ALA A 71 -13.68 1.08 3.55
CA ALA A 71 -14.83 1.26 2.69
C ALA A 71 -15.74 0.03 2.62
N ALA A 72 -15.19 -1.19 2.79
CA ALA A 72 -15.96 -2.42 2.82
C ALA A 72 -16.82 -2.58 4.08
N GLY A 73 -16.54 -1.82 5.15
CA GLY A 73 -17.28 -1.92 6.42
C GLY A 73 -17.09 -3.25 7.16
N ILE A 74 -16.04 -4.01 6.83
CA ILE A 74 -15.71 -5.29 7.45
C ILE A 74 -14.78 -5.04 8.64
N PRO A 75 -14.96 -5.71 9.79
CA PRO A 75 -13.98 -5.67 10.87
C PRO A 75 -12.58 -5.99 10.35
N TRP A 76 -11.61 -5.16 10.72
CA TRP A 76 -10.23 -5.34 10.27
C TRP A 76 -9.25 -5.02 11.40
N VAL A 77 -8.09 -5.67 11.37
CA VAL A 77 -7.02 -5.41 12.32
C VAL A 77 -5.68 -5.37 11.58
N PRO A 78 -4.88 -4.31 11.74
CA PRO A 78 -3.53 -4.28 11.25
C PRO A 78 -2.54 -4.70 12.34
N VAL A 79 -1.60 -5.56 11.98
CA VAL A 79 -0.28 -5.64 12.64
C VAL A 79 0.65 -4.69 11.89
N LEU A 80 1.48 -3.93 12.62
CA LEU A 80 2.49 -3.06 12.03
C LEU A 80 3.85 -3.77 12.00
N GLY A 81 4.47 -3.80 10.83
CA GLY A 81 5.86 -4.24 10.62
C GLY A 81 6.86 -3.09 10.67
N ASN A 82 8.14 -3.39 10.53
CA ASN A 82 9.21 -2.38 10.57
C ASN A 82 9.12 -1.36 9.42
N HIS A 83 8.64 -1.75 8.23
CA HIS A 83 8.51 -0.81 7.11
C HIS A 83 7.33 0.15 7.25
N ASP A 84 6.39 -0.10 8.18
CA ASP A 84 5.18 0.70 8.30
C ASP A 84 5.41 2.07 8.96
N GLN A 85 6.62 2.32 9.46
CA GLN A 85 7.06 3.62 9.97
C GLN A 85 8.20 4.23 9.15
N GLU A 86 8.70 3.50 8.15
CA GLU A 86 9.76 3.99 7.28
C GLU A 86 9.22 4.99 6.25
N VAL A 87 10.06 5.94 5.88
CA VAL A 87 9.82 6.86 4.77
C VAL A 87 11.07 6.97 3.93
N LYS A 88 10.90 7.37 2.66
CA LYS A 88 12.00 7.68 1.76
C LYS A 88 12.85 8.77 2.39
N ALA A 89 14.08 8.42 2.78
CA ALA A 89 15.02 9.38 3.30
C ALA A 89 15.24 10.51 2.28
N PRO A 90 15.30 11.78 2.71
CA PRO A 90 15.69 12.86 1.82
C PRO A 90 17.08 12.54 1.24
N TYR A 91 17.25 12.74 -0.08
CA TYR A 91 18.53 12.53 -0.73
C TYR A 91 19.63 13.30 0.03
N PRO A 92 20.76 12.66 0.36
CA PRO A 92 21.83 13.27 1.17
C PRO A 92 22.63 14.37 0.44
N GLY A 93 21.98 15.20 -0.37
CA GLY A 93 22.61 16.25 -1.19
C GLY A 93 21.75 17.51 -1.41
N LYS A 94 20.60 17.66 -0.76
CA LYS A 94 19.88 18.93 -0.69
C LYS A 94 19.75 19.35 0.77
N GLY A 95 20.83 19.95 1.28
CA GLY A 95 20.87 20.56 2.59
C GLY A 95 19.86 21.70 2.72
N LEU A 96 19.47 21.94 3.98
CA LEU A 96 18.99 23.22 4.48
C LEU A 96 19.94 24.35 4.08
#